data_AF-A0A0N4UWT8-F1
#
_entry.id   AF-A0A0N4UWT8-F1
#
_cell.length_a   1.000
_cell.length_b   1.000
_cell.length_c   1.000
_cell.angle_alpha   90.00
_cell.angle_beta   90.00
_cell.angle_gamma   90.00
#
_symmetry.space_group_name_H-M   'P 1'
#
loop_
_entity.id
_entity.type
_entity.pdbx_description
1 polymer ?
#
loop_
_entity_poly.entity_id
_entity_poly.type
_entity_poly.pdbx_seq_one_letter_code
_entity_poly.pdbx_strand_id
1 'polypeptide(L)'
;MMSGIACLNAYVDFAIFLLSHVRVHDLAPKVDGQAEPETSENQTVYQVTHLEVFKLPEEFDENEMPTAVYTLADSASCGIELRKGKDYLLSGKVRKGKLTATTCDQLWEPDFIGDVMEWSDVSTKLKRELQNKYSEAYYDS
;
A
#
# COMPACT_ATOMS: atom_id res chain seq x y z
N MET A 1 -1.01 18.41 28.78
CA MET A 1 -1.77 17.73 27.71
C MET A 1 -1.06 18.07 26.41
N MET A 2 -0.05 17.27 26.06
CA MET A 2 0.75 17.51 24.86
C MET A 2 0.12 16.75 23.71
N SER A 3 -0.18 17.50 22.65
CA SER A 3 -0.79 17.07 21.40
C SER A 3 0.02 15.94 20.77
N GLY A 4 -0.56 14.75 20.69
CA GLY A 4 -0.01 13.56 20.04
C GLY A 4 -0.12 13.58 18.51
N ILE A 5 -0.16 14.77 17.89
CA ILE A 5 -0.19 14.96 16.44
C ILE A 5 1.24 15.28 15.95
N ALA A 6 2.23 14.55 16.46
CA ALA A 6 3.65 14.75 16.12
C ALA A 6 4.17 13.74 15.08
N CYS A 7 3.34 12.81 14.58
CA CYS A 7 3.72 11.90 13.49
C CYS A 7 3.08 12.27 12.14
N LEU A 8 2.43 13.43 12.01
CA LEU A 8 1.91 13.88 10.71
C LEU A 8 2.82 14.90 10.01
N ASN A 9 3.87 15.39 10.68
CA ASN A 9 4.79 16.42 10.17
C ASN A 9 6.27 16.01 10.20
N ALA A 10 6.57 14.72 10.27
CA ALA A 10 7.93 14.23 10.03
C ALA A 10 8.07 13.80 8.57
N TYR A 11 8.31 14.79 7.71
CA TYR A 11 9.48 14.73 6.85
C TYR A 11 9.60 13.50 5.93
N VAL A 12 8.70 13.33 4.95
CA VAL A 12 9.20 12.79 3.69
C VAL A 12 8.40 13.25 2.48
N ASP A 13 9.06 14.11 1.72
CA ASP A 13 8.98 14.22 0.27
C ASP A 13 9.31 12.86 -0.37
N PHE A 14 8.38 11.91 -0.23
CA PHE A 14 8.46 10.58 -0.82
C PHE A 14 7.50 10.57 -1.99
N ALA A 15 7.92 11.22 -3.08
CA ALA A 15 7.23 11.37 -4.36
C ALA A 15 6.93 10.04 -5.10
N ILE A 16 7.06 8.89 -4.43
CA ILE A 16 6.88 7.56 -5.03
C ILE A 16 5.95 6.64 -4.22
N PHE A 17 5.32 7.12 -3.14
CA PHE A 17 4.46 6.28 -2.32
C PHE A 17 3.00 6.35 -2.76
N LEU A 18 2.43 5.18 -3.04
CA LEU A 18 1.01 4.95 -3.22
C LEU A 18 0.38 4.53 -1.89
N LEU A 19 -0.74 5.13 -1.53
CA LEU A 19 -1.58 4.73 -0.39
C LEU A 19 -2.99 4.48 -0.89
N SER A 20 -3.52 3.27 -0.66
CA SER A 20 -4.84 2.89 -1.17
C SER A 20 -5.51 1.81 -0.33
N HIS A 21 -6.83 1.79 -0.37
CA HIS A 21 -7.64 0.65 0.01
C HIS A 21 -7.66 -0.33 -1.16
N VAL A 22 -7.18 -1.54 -0.93
CA VAL A 22 -7.07 -2.59 -1.97
C VAL A 22 -7.91 -3.81 -1.62
N ARG A 23 -8.44 -4.46 -2.65
CA ARG A 23 -9.00 -5.82 -2.57
C ARG A 23 -8.06 -6.80 -3.22
N VAL A 24 -7.77 -7.89 -2.52
CA VAL A 24 -6.88 -8.96 -2.98
C VAL A 24 -7.69 -10.03 -3.70
N HIS A 25 -7.33 -10.34 -4.94
CA HIS A 25 -8.03 -11.34 -5.75
C HIS A 25 -7.36 -12.70 -5.68
N ASP A 26 -6.06 -12.76 -5.94
CA ASP A 26 -5.32 -14.01 -6.04
C ASP A 26 -3.83 -13.77 -5.83
N LEU A 27 -3.10 -14.83 -5.50
CA LEU A 27 -1.65 -14.85 -5.70
C LEU A 27 -1.41 -14.88 -7.22
N ALA A 28 -0.51 -14.02 -7.71
CA ALA A 28 -0.12 -14.13 -9.11
C ALA A 28 0.52 -15.51 -9.35
N PRO A 29 0.17 -16.21 -10.44
CA PRO A 29 0.78 -17.49 -10.74
C PRO A 29 2.30 -17.30 -10.86
N LYS A 30 3.08 -18.17 -10.21
CA LYS A 30 4.51 -18.29 -10.50
C LYS A 30 4.60 -18.85 -11.91
N VAL A 31 4.86 -17.98 -12.90
CA VAL A 31 5.00 -18.43 -14.28
C VAL A 31 6.38 -19.07 -14.42
N ASP A 32 6.43 -20.39 -14.34
CA ASP A 32 7.64 -21.15 -14.67
C ASP A 32 7.99 -20.89 -16.14
N GLY A 33 9.03 -20.10 -16.40
CA GLY A 33 9.69 -20.03 -17.71
C GLY A 33 9.29 -18.92 -18.68
N GLN A 34 8.67 -17.81 -18.24
CA GLN A 34 8.62 -16.58 -19.05
C GLN A 34 9.35 -15.43 -18.36
N ALA A 35 10.03 -14.62 -19.17
CA ALA A 35 10.74 -13.42 -18.76
C ALA A 35 9.75 -12.36 -18.25
N GLU A 36 9.36 -12.50 -16.98
CA GLU A 36 8.67 -11.50 -16.18
C GLU A 36 9.69 -10.52 -15.58
N PRO A 37 9.29 -9.28 -15.22
CA PRO A 37 10.20 -8.25 -14.75
C PRO A 37 10.78 -8.61 -13.37
N GLU A 38 11.93 -9.26 -13.37
CA GLU A 38 12.87 -9.32 -12.25
C GLU A 38 12.21 -9.77 -10.92
N THR A 39 11.29 -10.74 -10.95
CA THR A 39 10.83 -11.38 -9.70
C THR A 39 11.93 -12.30 -9.23
N SER A 40 12.71 -11.86 -8.25
CA SER A 40 13.66 -12.73 -7.57
C SER A 40 12.91 -13.88 -6.89
N GLU A 41 13.55 -15.03 -6.75
CA GLU A 41 12.97 -16.26 -6.15
C GLU A 41 12.38 -16.05 -4.73
N ASN A 42 12.64 -14.88 -4.13
CA ASN A 42 12.23 -14.49 -2.78
C ASN A 42 11.07 -13.48 -2.74
N GLN A 43 10.37 -13.24 -3.85
CA GLN A 43 9.19 -12.35 -3.90
C GLN A 43 7.88 -13.12 -4.03
N THR A 44 6.88 -12.64 -3.29
CA THR A 44 5.48 -13.02 -3.44
C THR A 44 4.74 -11.88 -4.14
N VAL A 45 3.87 -12.24 -5.08
CA VAL A 45 3.12 -11.27 -5.89
C VAL A 45 1.62 -11.51 -5.69
N TYR A 46 0.88 -10.45 -5.39
CA TYR A 46 -0.56 -10.48 -5.19
C TYR A 46 -1.26 -9.65 -6.26
N GLN A 47 -2.29 -10.22 -6.90
CA GLN A 47 -3.18 -9.48 -7.78
C GLN A 47 -4.22 -8.73 -6.95
N VAL A 48 -4.35 -7.44 -7.21
CA VAL A 48 -5.21 -6.54 -6.43
C VAL A 48 -6.03 -5.62 -7.34
N THR A 49 -7.09 -5.07 -6.77
CA THR A 49 -7.78 -3.90 -7.32
C THR A 49 -7.79 -2.80 -6.29
N HIS A 50 -7.43 -1.60 -6.70
CA HIS A 50 -7.55 -0.40 -5.88
C HIS A 50 -9.03 0.02 -5.86
N LEU A 51 -9.62 0.02 -4.66
CA LEU A 51 -11.01 0.43 -4.44
C LEU A 51 -11.10 1.93 -4.16
N GLU A 52 -10.12 2.46 -3.44
CA GLU A 52 -9.99 3.89 -3.13
C GLU A 52 -8.51 4.24 -3.06
N VAL A 53 -8.08 5.31 -3.75
CA VAL A 53 -6.70 5.79 -3.75
C VAL A 53 -6.65 7.07 -2.92
N PHE A 54 -5.86 7.06 -1.85
CA PHE A 54 -5.74 8.19 -0.91
C PHE A 54 -4.50 9.05 -1.18
N LYS A 55 -3.49 8.47 -1.80
CA LYS A 55 -2.29 9.18 -2.26
C LYS A 55 -1.75 8.46 -3.48
N LEU A 56 -1.55 9.19 -4.55
CA LEU A 56 -0.83 8.74 -5.75
C LEU A 56 0.38 9.65 -5.95
N PRO A 57 1.57 9.12 -6.24
CA PRO A 57 2.70 9.95 -6.63
C PRO A 57 2.43 10.65 -7.96
N GLU A 58 2.81 11.93 -8.08
CA GLU A 58 2.54 12.78 -9.27
C GLU A 58 3.10 12.21 -10.57
N GLU A 59 4.18 11.42 -10.48
CA GLU A 59 4.82 10.77 -11.62
C GLU A 59 3.98 9.60 -12.19
N PHE A 60 2.82 9.30 -11.59
CA PHE A 60 2.03 8.13 -11.89
C PHE A 60 0.62 8.50 -12.36
N ASP A 61 0.22 7.95 -13.51
CA ASP A 61 -1.12 8.13 -14.06
C ASP A 61 -2.12 7.20 -13.34
N GLU A 62 -3.27 7.74 -12.95
CA GLU A 62 -4.40 6.98 -12.38
C GLU A 62 -4.90 5.88 -13.34
N ASN A 63 -4.67 6.03 -14.65
CA ASN A 63 -5.02 5.03 -15.65
C ASN A 63 -4.01 3.86 -15.72
N GLU A 64 -2.84 3.99 -15.10
CA GLU A 64 -1.78 2.97 -15.11
C GLU A 64 -1.65 2.22 -13.77
N MET A 65 -2.68 2.29 -12.91
CA MET A 65 -2.66 1.73 -11.55
C MET A 65 -2.15 0.28 -11.50
N PRO A 66 -1.13 0.00 -10.66
CA PRO A 66 -0.50 -1.31 -10.62
C PRO A 66 -1.48 -2.34 -10.09
N THR A 67 -1.83 -3.32 -10.92
CA THR A 67 -2.74 -4.41 -10.52
C THR A 67 -2.05 -5.50 -9.71
N ALA A 68 -0.73 -5.39 -9.52
CA ALA A 68 0.09 -6.36 -8.81
C ALA A 68 0.92 -5.70 -7.71
N VAL A 69 0.90 -6.30 -6.52
CA VAL A 69 1.71 -5.93 -5.35
C VAL A 69 2.83 -6.94 -5.20
N TYR A 70 4.07 -6.45 -5.16
CA TYR A 70 5.26 -7.26 -4.92
C TYR A 70 5.71 -7.07 -3.47
N THR A 71 5.96 -8.18 -2.79
CA THR A 71 6.49 -8.19 -1.42
C THR A 71 7.52 -9.28 -1.27
N LEU A 72 8.35 -9.21 -0.24
CA LEU A 72 9.23 -10.32 0.13
C LEU A 72 8.38 -11.50 0.65
N ALA A 73 8.87 -12.71 0.41
CA ALA A 73 8.15 -13.94 0.74
C ALA A 73 8.16 -14.28 2.24
N ASP A 74 9.12 -13.74 2.99
CA ASP A 74 9.31 -14.02 4.41
C ASP A 74 9.06 -12.76 5.25
N SER A 75 8.25 -12.90 6.30
CA SER A 75 7.97 -11.82 7.25
C SER A 75 9.22 -11.40 8.02
N ALA A 76 10.18 -12.32 8.27
CA ALA A 76 11.47 -11.97 8.86
C ALA A 76 12.28 -11.00 7.97
N SER A 77 11.97 -10.93 6.69
CA SER A 77 12.53 -9.98 5.73
C SER A 77 11.60 -8.78 5.45
N CYS A 78 10.62 -8.49 6.32
CA CYS A 78 9.60 -7.45 6.13
C CYS A 78 8.62 -7.74 4.98
N GLY A 79 8.43 -9.01 4.64
CA GLY A 79 7.35 -9.45 3.76
C GLY A 79 5.99 -9.31 4.42
N ILE A 80 4.99 -8.86 3.65
CA ILE A 80 3.59 -8.81 4.09
C ILE A 80 2.82 -10.03 3.57
N GLU A 81 1.94 -10.58 4.40
CA GLU A 81 1.02 -11.65 3.99
C GLU A 81 -0.37 -11.05 3.70
N LEU A 82 -0.85 -11.22 2.46
CA LEU A 82 -2.18 -10.79 2.04
C LEU A 82 -3.06 -12.01 1.76
N ARG A 83 -4.33 -11.94 2.16
CA ARG A 83 -5.29 -13.03 1.97
C ARG A 83 -6.29 -12.73 0.86
N LYS A 84 -6.52 -13.73 0.01
CA LYS A 84 -7.54 -13.67 -1.06
C LYS A 84 -8.92 -13.31 -0.49
N GLY A 85 -9.60 -12.40 -1.17
CA GLY A 85 -10.95 -11.94 -0.83
C GLY A 85 -10.99 -10.98 0.35
N LYS A 86 -9.84 -10.60 0.92
CA LYS A 86 -9.74 -9.58 1.95
C LYS A 86 -9.35 -8.23 1.37
N ASP A 87 -9.68 -7.22 2.16
CA ASP A 87 -9.44 -5.83 1.86
C ASP A 87 -8.41 -5.29 2.85
N TYR A 88 -7.48 -4.46 2.37
CA TYR A 88 -6.37 -3.94 3.18
C TYR A 88 -6.16 -2.45 2.94
N LEU A 89 -5.66 -1.75 3.95
CA LEU A 89 -5.03 -0.44 3.76
C LEU A 89 -3.56 -0.68 3.44
N LEU A 90 -3.17 -0.38 2.19
CA LEU A 90 -1.86 -0.70 1.69
C LEU A 90 -1.10 0.55 1.29
N SER A 91 0.13 0.64 1.77
CA SER A 91 1.11 1.66 1.40
C SER A 91 2.33 1.00 0.77
N GLY A 92 2.89 1.60 -0.27
CA GLY A 92 4.05 1.04 -0.93
C GLY A 92 4.70 1.98 -1.91
N LYS A 93 5.90 1.60 -2.36
CA LYS A 93 6.66 2.37 -3.34
C LYS A 93 6.29 1.92 -4.74
N VAL A 94 5.94 2.86 -5.61
CA VAL A 94 5.73 2.62 -7.03
C VAL A 94 6.96 3.08 -7.80
N ARG A 95 7.57 2.18 -8.57
CA ARG A 95 8.70 2.51 -9.47
C ARG A 95 8.51 1.78 -10.79
N LYS A 96 8.51 2.51 -11.91
CA LYS A 96 8.34 1.94 -13.26
C LYS A 96 7.11 1.01 -13.37
N GLY A 97 5.96 1.43 -12.84
CA GLY A 97 4.74 0.59 -12.83
C GLY A 97 4.72 -0.55 -11.80
N LYS A 98 5.80 -0.78 -11.06
CA LYS A 98 5.89 -1.86 -10.06
C LYS A 98 5.61 -1.32 -8.65
N LEU A 99 4.53 -1.78 -8.04
CA LEU A 99 4.20 -1.51 -6.64
C LEU A 99 4.89 -2.53 -5.74
N THR A 100 5.80 -2.05 -4.89
CA THR A 100 6.46 -2.87 -3.87
C THR A 100 6.00 -2.44 -2.49
N ALA A 101 5.51 -3.40 -1.71
CA ALA A 101 5.04 -3.20 -0.35
C ALA A 101 5.87 -4.04 0.62
N THR A 102 6.22 -3.43 1.76
CA THR A 102 6.91 -4.08 2.87
C THR A 102 6.26 -3.67 4.17
N THR A 103 6.47 -4.45 5.24
CA THR A 103 5.92 -4.12 6.58
C THR A 103 6.36 -2.72 7.04
N CYS A 104 7.59 -2.30 6.73
CA CYS A 104 8.13 -1.00 7.11
C CYS A 104 7.52 0.19 6.37
N ASP A 105 6.93 -0.05 5.20
CA ASP A 105 6.32 0.99 4.36
C ASP A 105 4.82 1.17 4.65
N GLN A 106 4.25 0.36 5.56
CA GLN A 106 2.82 0.40 5.88
C GLN A 106 2.46 1.57 6.78
N LEU A 107 1.24 2.08 6.57
CA LEU A 107 0.58 2.98 7.52
C LEU A 107 -0.16 2.12 8.54
N TRP A 108 0.13 2.32 9.82
CA TRP A 108 -0.54 1.64 10.93
C TRP A 108 -1.03 2.61 11.99
N GLU A 109 -2.08 2.23 12.70
CA GLU A 109 -2.49 2.89 13.94
C GLU A 109 -1.56 2.45 15.08
N PRO A 110 -1.31 3.31 16.11
CA PRO A 110 -0.35 3.01 17.17
C PRO A 110 -0.60 1.71 17.93
N ASP A 111 -1.86 1.29 18.05
CA ASP A 111 -2.29 0.09 18.78
C ASP A 111 -2.44 -1.15 17.87
N PHE A 112 -2.11 -1.03 16.58
CA PHE A 112 -2.22 -2.14 15.64
C PHE A 112 -1.13 -3.19 15.88
N ILE A 113 -1.51 -4.47 15.82
CA ILE A 113 -0.59 -5.61 15.94
C ILE A 113 -0.73 -6.45 14.67
N GLY A 114 0.30 -6.46 13.83
CA GLY A 114 0.36 -7.23 12.60
C GLY A 114 1.28 -6.59 11.57
N ASP A 115 1.39 -7.21 10.40
CA ASP A 115 2.26 -6.72 9.31
C ASP A 115 1.57 -5.70 8.40
N VAL A 116 0.25 -5.80 8.27
CA VAL A 116 -0.57 -4.93 7.40
C VAL A 116 -2.01 -4.91 7.91
N MET A 117 -2.64 -3.74 7.94
CA MET A 117 -4.00 -3.58 8.47
C MET A 117 -5.04 -4.07 7.46
N GLU A 118 -5.89 -5.03 7.86
CA GLU A 118 -7.13 -5.30 7.14
C GLU A 118 -8.02 -4.06 7.20
N TRP A 119 -8.77 -3.77 6.12
CA TRP A 119 -9.63 -2.60 6.04
C TRP A 119 -10.72 -2.59 7.12
N SER A 120 -11.12 -3.77 7.61
CA SER A 120 -12.03 -3.91 8.75
C SER A 120 -11.45 -3.36 10.05
N ASP A 121 -10.12 -3.40 10.20
CA ASP A 121 -9.42 -3.06 11.44
C ASP A 121 -9.03 -1.58 11.48
N VAL A 122 -9.03 -0.91 10.32
CA VAL A 122 -8.81 0.54 10.22
C VAL A 122 -9.95 1.30 10.92
N SER A 123 -9.60 2.11 11.91
CA SER A 123 -10.58 2.88 12.68
C SER A 123 -11.36 3.86 11.81
N THR A 124 -12.60 4.15 12.23
CA THR A 124 -13.43 5.19 11.59
C THR A 124 -12.74 6.55 11.57
N LYS A 125 -11.90 6.84 12.59
CA LYS A 125 -11.14 8.08 12.67
C LYS A 125 -10.11 8.15 11.53
N LEU A 126 -9.30 7.11 11.37
CA LEU A 126 -8.28 7.06 10.32
C LEU A 126 -8.93 7.07 8.92
N LYS A 127 -10.00 6.30 8.70
CA LYS A 127 -10.78 6.34 7.44
C LYS A 127 -11.19 7.76 7.06
N ARG A 128 -11.73 8.52 8.02
CA ARG A 128 -12.13 9.91 7.79
C ARG A 128 -10.94 10.84 7.52
N GLU A 129 -9.81 10.64 8.21
CA GLU A 129 -8.60 11.43 7.97
C GLU A 129 -8.01 11.19 6.57
N LEU A 130 -8.04 9.94 6.09
CA LEU A 130 -7.61 9.58 4.73
C LEU A 130 -8.49 10.26 3.67
N GLN A 131 -9.80 10.26 3.86
CA GLN A 131 -10.75 10.90 2.94
C GLN A 131 -10.62 12.41 2.92
N ASN A 132 -10.49 13.06 4.09
CA ASN A 132 -10.40 14.51 4.18
C ASN A 132 -9.11 15.05 3.57
N LYS A 133 -7.97 14.39 3.80
CA LYS A 133 -6.68 14.80 3.22
C LYS A 133 -6.69 14.76 1.69
N TYR A 134 -7.40 13.81 1.10
CA TYR A 134 -7.55 13.73 -0.36
C TYR A 134 -8.50 14.80 -0.90
N SER A 135 -9.57 15.16 -0.18
CA SER A 135 -10.46 16.26 -0.61
C SER A 135 -9.79 17.63 -0.64
N GLU A 136 -8.80 17.89 0.23
CA GLU A 136 -8.08 19.17 0.25
C GLU A 136 -7.05 19.27 -0.89
N ALA A 137 -6.46 18.15 -1.32
CA ALA A 137 -5.52 18.12 -2.45
C ALA A 137 -6.20 18.32 -3.82
N TYR A 138 -7.51 18.05 -3.95
CA TYR A 138 -8.26 18.14 -5.20
C TYR A 138 -8.97 19.50 -5.41
N TYR A 139 -9.06 20.35 -4.38
CA TYR A 139 -9.73 21.66 -4.47
C TYR A 139 -8.76 22.86 -4.58
N ASP A 140 -7.45 22.62 -4.65
CA ASP A 140 -6.41 23.66 -4.84
C ASP A 140 -5.72 23.56 -6.22
N SER A 141 -6.37 22.90 -7.20
CA SER A 141 -5.95 22.85 -8.61
C SER A 141 -6.91 23.59 -9.53
#